data_AF-A1KXF2-F1
#
_entry.id   AF-A1KXF2-F1
#
_cell.length_a   1.000
_cell.length_b   1.000
_cell.length_c   1.000
_cell.angle_alpha   90.00
_cell.angle_beta   90.00
_cell.angle_gamma   90.00
#
_symmetry.space_group_name_H-M   'P 1'
#
loop_
_entity.id
_entity.type
_entity.pdbx_description
1 polymer ?
#
loop_
_entity_poly.entity_id
_entity_poly.type
_entity_poly.pdbx_seq_one_letter_code
_entity_poly.pdbx_strand_id
1 'polypeptide(L)'
;QNRQVRFCKQIRPPYTCERSCGEGYTECGAFPHCYNPGRGDSCCRNGKYCPSGYYCTDAGCCPSHRSLEECGATEILTGSPP
;
A
#
# COMPACT_ATOMS: atom_id res chain seq x y z
N GLN A 1 -1.28 1.69 36.35
CA GLN A 1 -0.54 2.20 35.18
C GLN A 1 -1.48 2.18 33.99
N ASN A 2 -1.83 3.38 33.51
CA ASN A 2 -2.89 3.65 32.55
C ASN A 2 -2.39 3.39 31.12
N ARG A 3 -2.23 2.12 30.72
CA ARG A 3 -1.83 1.77 29.36
C ARG A 3 -3.11 1.56 28.55
N GLN A 4 -3.68 2.66 28.07
CA GLN A 4 -4.68 2.61 27.00
C GLN A 4 -4.01 2.01 25.76
N VAL A 5 -4.03 0.68 25.67
CA VAL A 5 -3.89 -0.01 24.40
C VAL A 5 -5.12 0.45 23.63
N ARG A 6 -4.95 1.44 22.74
CA ARG A 6 -5.92 1.69 21.68
C ARG A 6 -5.96 0.40 20.87
N PHE A 7 -6.76 -0.57 21.32
CA PHE A 7 -7.13 -1.71 20.51
C PHE A 7 -7.72 -1.09 19.25
N CYS A 8 -7.05 -1.27 18.11
CA CYS A 8 -7.67 -1.05 16.82
C CYS A 8 -9.01 -1.78 16.90
N LYS A 9 -10.14 -1.05 16.77
CA LYS A 9 -11.49 -1.61 16.91
C LYS A 9 -11.50 -2.94 16.17
N GLN A 10 -11.80 -4.04 16.87
CA GLN A 10 -11.95 -5.34 16.25
C GLN A 10 -13.04 -5.21 15.20
N ILE A 11 -12.64 -5.05 13.94
CA ILE A 11 -13.58 -4.91 12.84
C ILE A 11 -14.23 -6.29 12.70
N ARG A 12 -15.55 -6.35 12.68
CA ARG A 12 -16.23 -7.62 12.41
C ARG A 12 -16.05 -7.94 10.93
N PRO A 13 -15.70 -9.19 10.57
CA PRO A 13 -15.57 -9.58 9.17
C PRO A 13 -16.81 -9.17 8.36
N PRO A 14 -16.65 -8.73 7.10
CA PRO A 14 -15.40 -8.75 6.32
C PRO A 14 -14.43 -7.60 6.69
N TYR A 15 -13.15 -7.96 6.80
CA TYR A 15 -12.03 -7.05 7.00
C TYR A 15 -11.66 -6.44 5.64
N THR A 16 -12.32 -5.34 5.28
CA THR A 16 -11.97 -4.61 4.05
C THR A 16 -11.04 -3.45 4.37
N CYS A 17 -10.21 -3.10 3.40
CA CYS A 17 -9.36 -1.91 3.48
C CYS A 17 -10.18 -0.64 3.72
N GLU A 18 -11.35 -0.53 3.09
CA GLU A 18 -12.27 0.57 3.29
C GLU A 18 -12.71 0.73 4.76
N ARG A 19 -13.07 -0.37 5.43
CA ARG A 19 -13.52 -0.34 6.84
C ARG A 19 -12.38 -0.14 7.83
N SER A 20 -11.17 -0.53 7.44
CA SER A 20 -9.98 -0.49 8.30
C SER A 20 -9.26 0.85 8.21
N CYS A 21 -9.12 1.37 7.00
CA CYS A 21 -8.32 2.56 6.68
C CYS A 21 -9.19 3.77 6.28
N GLY A 22 -10.44 3.55 5.87
CA GLY A 22 -11.38 4.59 5.45
C GLY A 22 -11.77 4.48 3.96
N GLU A 23 -12.73 5.30 3.54
CA GLU A 23 -13.22 5.34 2.16
C GLU A 23 -12.09 5.59 1.15
N GLY A 24 -12.12 4.89 0.02
CA GLY A 24 -11.12 4.99 -1.04
C GLY A 24 -9.88 4.08 -0.86
N TYR A 25 -9.76 3.38 0.27
CA TYR A 25 -8.75 2.33 0.43
C TYR A 25 -9.23 1.01 -0.16
N THR A 26 -8.46 0.48 -1.10
CA THR A 26 -8.68 -0.82 -1.73
C THR A 26 -7.56 -1.80 -1.38
N GLU A 27 -7.85 -3.10 -1.55
CA GLU A 27 -6.89 -4.16 -1.33
C GLU A 27 -5.83 -4.18 -2.44
N CYS A 28 -4.56 -4.12 -2.04
CA CYS A 28 -3.43 -4.36 -2.92
C CYS A 28 -3.07 -5.85 -2.87
N GLY A 29 -3.72 -6.63 -3.74
CA GLY A 29 -3.60 -8.09 -3.74
C GLY A 29 -4.49 -8.75 -2.69
N ALA A 30 -4.17 -8.60 -1.40
CA ALA A 30 -4.96 -9.16 -0.30
C ALA A 30 -4.84 -8.34 1.00
N PHE A 31 -5.90 -8.33 1.81
CA PHE A 31 -5.84 -7.84 3.19
C PHE A 31 -4.68 -8.49 3.99
N PRO A 32 -3.90 -7.73 4.80
CA PRO A 32 -4.10 -6.36 5.25
C PRO A 32 -3.42 -5.27 4.40
N HIS A 33 -3.02 -5.57 3.17
CA HIS A 33 -2.33 -4.62 2.31
C HIS A 33 -3.33 -3.68 1.64
N CYS A 34 -3.42 -2.45 2.16
CA CYS A 34 -4.41 -1.47 1.74
C CYS A 34 -3.74 -0.23 1.14
N TYR A 35 -4.20 0.18 -0.03
CA TYR A 35 -3.70 1.37 -0.73
C TYR A 35 -4.85 2.26 -1.20
N ASN A 36 -4.61 3.56 -1.35
CA ASN A 36 -5.62 4.49 -1.82
C ASN A 36 -5.22 5.14 -3.17
N PRO A 37 -5.72 4.64 -4.31
CA PRO A 37 -5.43 5.22 -5.61
C PRO A 37 -5.97 6.66 -5.74
N GLY A 38 -7.03 7.01 -5.00
CA GLY A 38 -7.55 8.38 -4.94
C GLY A 38 -6.60 9.38 -4.28
N ARG A 39 -5.64 8.90 -3.47
CA ARG A 39 -4.54 9.70 -2.92
C ARG A 39 -3.30 9.70 -3.82
N GLY A 40 -3.30 8.88 -4.87
CA GLY A 40 -2.15 8.62 -5.72
C GLY A 40 -1.28 7.45 -5.25
N ASP A 41 -1.70 6.68 -4.24
CA ASP A 41 -0.96 5.49 -3.83
C ASP A 41 -0.98 4.45 -4.95
N SER A 42 0.13 3.72 -5.11
CA SER A 42 0.30 2.68 -6.11
C SER A 42 0.39 1.30 -5.46
N CYS A 43 -0.40 0.36 -5.96
CA CYS A 43 -0.30 -1.04 -5.56
C CYS A 43 0.86 -1.73 -6.27
N CYS A 44 1.62 -2.50 -5.50
CA CYS A 44 2.75 -3.26 -5.98
C CYS A 44 2.35 -4.72 -6.18
N ARG A 45 2.92 -5.35 -7.20
CA ARG A 45 2.70 -6.77 -7.51
C ARG A 45 3.18 -7.72 -6.40
N ASN A 46 4.09 -7.26 -5.54
CA ASN A 46 4.58 -7.98 -4.36
C ASN A 46 3.63 -7.87 -3.14
N GLY A 47 2.43 -7.30 -3.31
CA GLY A 47 1.46 -7.09 -2.25
C GLY A 47 1.79 -5.90 -1.34
N LYS A 48 2.85 -5.13 -1.62
CA LYS A 48 3.11 -3.86 -0.92
C LYS A 48 2.37 -2.72 -1.63
N TYR A 49 2.35 -1.55 -0.99
CA TYR A 49 1.90 -0.34 -1.65
C TYR A 49 2.95 0.76 -1.46
N CYS A 50 2.99 1.68 -2.40
CA CYS A 50 3.83 2.86 -2.36
C CYS A 50 2.95 4.11 -2.29
N PRO A 51 3.36 5.13 -1.52
CA PRO A 51 2.59 6.37 -1.41
C PRO A 51 2.64 7.16 -2.72
N SER A 52 1.77 8.16 -2.83
CA SER A 52 1.76 9.10 -3.95
C SER A 52 3.13 9.70 -4.26
N GLY A 53 3.45 9.75 -5.56
CA GLY A 53 4.77 10.16 -6.05
C GLY A 53 5.84 9.07 -5.98
N TYR A 54 5.45 7.83 -5.65
CA TYR A 54 6.31 6.65 -5.69
C TYR A 54 5.67 5.55 -6.53
N TYR A 55 6.52 4.78 -7.21
CA TYR A 55 6.19 3.58 -7.92
C TYR A 55 6.89 2.39 -7.27
N CYS A 56 6.27 1.23 -7.37
CA CYS A 56 6.78 -0.03 -6.90
C CYS A 56 7.87 -0.57 -7.81
N THR A 57 8.92 -1.09 -7.20
CA THR A 57 10.05 -1.75 -7.83
C THR A 57 10.43 -3.02 -7.06
N ASP A 58 11.30 -3.85 -7.62
CA ASP A 58 11.81 -5.05 -6.93
C ASP A 58 12.60 -4.71 -5.66
N ALA A 59 13.26 -3.55 -5.63
CA ALA A 59 13.98 -3.03 -4.46
C ALA A 59 13.07 -2.32 -3.42
N GLY A 60 11.84 -1.93 -3.80
CA GLY A 60 10.90 -1.26 -2.87
C GLY A 60 10.07 -0.16 -3.53
N CYS A 61 9.92 0.97 -2.83
CA CYS A 61 9.21 2.14 -3.36
C CYS A 61 10.22 3.15 -3.89
N CYS A 62 10.22 3.33 -5.20
CA CYS A 62 11.05 4.31 -5.89
C CYS A 62 10.27 5.60 -6.15
N PRO A 63 10.82 6.80 -5.92
CA PRO A 63 10.15 8.05 -6.27
C PRO A 63 9.91 8.12 -7.78
N SER A 64 8.74 8.53 -8.24
CA SER A 64 8.38 8.64 -9.67
C SER A 64 9.28 9.58 -10.48
N HIS A 65 10.03 10.46 -9.80
CA HIS A 65 11.00 11.36 -10.43
C HIS A 65 12.40 10.73 -10.59
N ARG A 66 12.62 9.52 -10.06
CA ARG A 66 13.89 8.78 -10.13
C ARG A 66 13.74 7.58 -11.05
N SER A 67 14.81 7.24 -11.75
CA SER A 67 14.88 6.01 -12.56
C SER A 67 15.13 4.78 -11.69
N LEU A 68 14.86 3.59 -12.25
CA LEU A 68 15.08 2.30 -11.59
C LEU A 68 16.51 2.18 -11.04
N GLU A 69 17.51 2.53 -11.85
CA GLU A 69 18.92 2.51 -11.47
C GLU A 69 19.23 3.39 -10.26
N GLU A 70 18.65 4.59 -10.19
CA GLU A 70 18.82 5.49 -9.05
C GLU A 70 18.22 4.93 -7.76
N CYS A 71 17.20 4.08 -7.88
CA CYS A 71 16.60 3.36 -6.78
C CYS A 71 17.24 2.00 -6.48
N GLY A 72 18.28 1.62 -7.23
CA GLY A 72 18.89 0.29 -7.11
C GLY A 72 17.93 -0.84 -7.48
N ALA A 73 16.94 -0.54 -8.31
CA ALA A 73 15.98 -1.49 -8.83
C ALA A 73 16.29 -1.85 -10.28
N THR A 74 15.76 -2.99 -10.71
CA THR A 74 15.89 -3.51 -12.08
C THR A 74 14.54 -3.65 -12.77
N GLU A 75 13.45 -3.77 -11.99
CA GLU A 75 12.11 -3.98 -12.53
C GLU A 75 11.07 -3.08 -11.85
N ILE A 76 10.09 -2.61 -12.63
CA ILE A 76 8.90 -1.91 -12.12
C ILE A 76 7.87 -2.97 -11.72
N LEU A 77 7.53 -3.02 -10.43
CA LEU A 77 6.47 -3.87 -9.89
C LEU A 77 5.13 -3.13 -9.75
N THR A 78 5.04 -1.92 -10.29
CA THR A 78 3.80 -1.15 -10.28
C THR A 78 2.87 -1.73 -11.33
N GLY A 79 1.70 -2.18 -10.92
CA GLY A 79 0.73 -2.75 -11.83
C GLY A 79 -0.65 -2.78 -11.20
N SER A 80 -1.67 -2.77 -12.05
CA SER A 80 -3.02 -3.10 -11.64
C SER A 80 -2.99 -4.49 -11.00
N PRO A 81 -3.62 -4.69 -9.82
CA PRO A 81 -3.75 -6.03 -9.26
C PRO A 81 -4.41 -6.94 -10.33
N PRO A 82 -3.92 -8.17 -10.53
CA PRO A 82 -4.52 -9.11 -11.47
C PRO A 82 -5.96 -9.47 -11.07
#